data_AF-A0A2V9NZZ1-F1
#
_entry.id   AF-A0A2V9NZZ1-F1
#
_cell.length_a   1.000
_cell.length_b   1.000
_cell.length_c   1.000
_cell.angle_alpha   90.00
_cell.angle_beta   90.00
_cell.angle_gamma   90.00
#
_symmetry.space_group_name_H-M   'P 1'
#
loop_
_entity.id
_entity.type
_entity.pdbx_description
1 polymer ?
#
loop_
_entity_poly.entity_id
_entity_poly.type
_entity_poly.pdbx_seq_one_letter_code
_entity_poly.pdbx_strand_id
1 'polypeptide(L)'
;GVAKQEKLKHFSVPQLFTPAVNLQLGTRYFRAMVDQFGGFEYALAAYNAGDDRVRDWQAAGKYRDIQEFVESIPFTETREYVQAIMRNANVYRQLYGTP
;
A
#
# COMPACT_ATOMS: atom_id res chain seq x y z
N GLY A 1 -1.13 1.49 -16.15
CA GLY A 1 -0.19 0.85 -15.21
C GLY A 1 0.91 1.83 -14.86
N VAL A 2 1.38 1.82 -13.62
CA VAL A 2 2.39 2.73 -13.03
C VAL A 2 3.64 2.90 -13.91
N ALA A 3 4.05 1.82 -14.59
CA ALA A 3 5.15 1.82 -15.56
C ALA A 3 4.93 2.74 -16.79
N LYS A 4 3.69 3.17 -17.06
CA LYS A 4 3.32 4.08 -18.16
C LYS A 4 3.22 5.54 -17.70
N GLN A 5 3.06 5.79 -16.40
CA GLN A 5 3.02 7.15 -15.81
C GLN A 5 4.42 7.65 -15.47
N GLU A 6 5.32 6.75 -15.08
CA GLU A 6 6.74 7.07 -14.94
C GLU A 6 7.40 6.93 -16.32
N LYS A 7 7.89 8.03 -16.90
CA LYS A 7 8.62 8.07 -18.18
C LYS A 7 9.98 7.35 -18.11
N LEU A 8 10.02 6.10 -17.66
CA LEU A 8 11.17 5.22 -17.75
C LEU A 8 11.31 4.78 -19.20
N LYS A 9 11.93 5.65 -19.99
CA LYS A 9 12.50 5.28 -21.29
C LYS A 9 13.35 4.02 -21.02
N HIS A 10 12.94 2.87 -21.55
CA HIS A 10 13.57 1.53 -21.38
C HIS A 10 13.14 0.67 -20.17
N PHE A 11 11.97 0.87 -19.57
CA PHE A 11 11.43 -0.11 -18.61
C PHE A 11 11.13 -1.45 -19.30
N SER A 12 11.68 -2.55 -18.77
CA SER A 12 11.31 -3.92 -19.14
C SER A 12 10.92 -4.72 -17.89
N VAL A 13 9.95 -5.63 -18.02
CA VAL A 13 9.45 -6.47 -16.91
C VAL A 13 10.59 -7.18 -16.15
N PRO A 14 11.66 -7.69 -16.81
CA PRO A 14 12.79 -8.30 -16.11
C PRO A 14 13.52 -7.38 -15.12
N GLN A 15 13.47 -6.06 -15.29
CA GLN A 15 14.11 -5.13 -14.35
C GLN A 15 13.42 -5.11 -12.98
N LEU A 16 12.19 -5.62 -12.87
CA LEU A 16 11.51 -5.79 -11.57
C LEU A 16 12.20 -6.83 -10.69
N PHE A 17 13.07 -7.68 -11.23
CA PHE A 17 13.88 -8.62 -10.45
C PHE A 17 15.18 -7.99 -9.92
N THR A 18 15.52 -6.77 -10.32
CA THR A 18 16.64 -6.02 -9.73
C THR A 18 16.16 -5.36 -8.43
N PRO A 19 16.72 -5.71 -7.25
CA PRO A 19 16.19 -5.22 -5.97
C PRO A 19 16.12 -3.70 -5.86
N ALA A 20 17.14 -2.98 -6.35
CA ALA A 20 17.16 -1.52 -6.32
C ALA A 20 16.03 -0.88 -7.16
N VAL A 21 15.78 -1.43 -8.35
CA VAL A 21 14.72 -0.94 -9.25
C VAL A 21 13.34 -1.26 -8.67
N ASN A 22 13.17 -2.48 -8.15
CA ASN A 22 11.93 -2.90 -7.52
C ASN A 22 11.58 -2.00 -6.32
N LEU A 23 12.56 -1.75 -5.44
CA LEU A 23 12.38 -0.89 -4.27
C LEU A 23 12.06 0.55 -4.68
N GLN A 24 12.76 1.13 -5.65
CA GLN A 24 12.50 2.49 -6.12
C GLN A 24 11.08 2.62 -6.71
N LEU A 25 10.66 1.68 -7.56
CA LEU A 25 9.34 1.74 -8.18
C LEU A 25 8.22 1.46 -7.18
N GLY A 26 8.40 0.44 -6.33
CA GLY A 26 7.44 0.06 -5.31
C GLY A 26 7.22 1.18 -4.29
N THR A 27 8.30 1.81 -3.79
CA THR A 27 8.19 2.93 -2.84
C THR A 27 7.54 4.16 -3.46
N ARG A 28 7.86 4.50 -4.72
CA ARG A 28 7.19 5.60 -5.44
C ARG A 28 5.70 5.33 -5.61
N TYR A 29 5.35 4.12 -6.03
CA TYR A 29 3.96 3.75 -6.21
C TYR A 29 3.20 3.77 -4.88
N PHE A 30 3.78 3.20 -3.83
CA PHE A 30 3.19 3.23 -2.50
C PHE A 30 3.01 4.66 -1.98
N ARG A 31 3.99 5.55 -2.22
CA ARG A 31 3.86 6.97 -1.86
C ARG A 31 2.67 7.63 -2.56
N ALA A 32 2.49 7.38 -3.86
CA ALA A 32 1.34 7.90 -4.60
C ALA A 32 0.01 7.42 -4.01
N MET A 33 -0.07 6.17 -3.55
CA MET A 33 -1.25 5.64 -2.86
C MET A 33 -1.51 6.32 -1.52
N VAL A 34 -0.46 6.57 -0.72
CA VAL A 34 -0.59 7.31 0.53
C VAL A 34 -1.09 8.73 0.29
N ASP A 35 -0.55 9.42 -0.73
CA ASP A 35 -0.99 10.77 -1.11
C ASP A 35 -2.43 10.79 -1.62
N GLN A 36 -2.84 9.75 -2.34
CA GLN A 36 -4.19 9.62 -2.88
C GLN A 36 -5.25 9.32 -1.82
N PHE A 37 -4.94 8.47 -0.85
CA PHE A 37 -5.92 7.94 0.10
C PHE A 37 -5.79 8.50 1.53
N GLY A 38 -4.71 9.22 1.84
CA GLY A 38 -4.55 9.94 3.11
C GLY A 38 -4.15 9.08 4.32
N GLY A 39 -3.80 7.80 4.13
CA GLY A 39 -3.40 6.90 5.21
C GLY A 39 -2.67 5.65 4.71
N PHE A 40 -1.78 5.09 5.54
CA PHE A 40 -1.00 3.92 5.16
C PHE A 40 -1.87 2.68 4.99
N GLU A 41 -2.88 2.50 5.83
CA GLU A 41 -3.80 1.37 5.79
C GLU A 41 -4.62 1.37 4.49
N TYR A 42 -5.14 2.54 4.09
CA TYR A 42 -5.81 2.69 2.80
C TYR A 42 -4.86 2.43 1.63
N ALA A 43 -3.63 2.95 1.69
CA ALA A 43 -2.64 2.75 0.65
C ALA A 43 -2.23 1.27 0.50
N LEU A 44 -2.06 0.55 1.62
CA LEU A 44 -1.78 -0.87 1.63
C LEU A 44 -2.95 -1.70 1.08
N ALA A 45 -4.18 -1.34 1.45
CA ALA A 45 -5.38 -1.95 0.90
C ALA A 45 -5.46 -1.73 -0.62
N ALA A 46 -5.17 -0.52 -1.11
CA ALA A 46 -5.19 -0.20 -2.54
C ALA A 46 -4.07 -0.90 -3.31
N TYR A 47 -2.89 -1.01 -2.70
CA TYR A 47 -1.77 -1.74 -3.27
C TYR A 47 -2.11 -3.22 -3.51
N ASN A 48 -2.86 -3.86 -2.60
CA ASN A 48 -3.24 -5.26 -2.69
C ASN A 48 -4.54 -5.51 -3.48
N ALA A 49 -5.58 -4.71 -3.26
CA ALA A 49 -6.93 -4.94 -3.80
C ALA A 49 -7.31 -4.00 -4.97
N GLY A 50 -6.53 -2.96 -5.22
CA GLY A 50 -6.78 -1.93 -6.24
C GLY A 50 -7.61 -0.74 -5.73
N ASP A 51 -7.38 0.41 -6.36
CA ASP A 51 -7.94 1.71 -5.96
C ASP A 51 -9.46 1.76 -5.94
N ASP A 52 -10.12 1.22 -6.97
CA ASP A 52 -11.57 1.28 -7.13
C ASP A 52 -12.27 0.65 -5.92
N ARG A 53 -11.75 -0.49 -5.44
CA ARG A 53 -12.29 -1.17 -4.26
C ARG A 53 -12.13 -0.35 -2.99
N VAL A 54 -10.95 0.26 -2.78
CA VAL A 54 -10.73 1.09 -1.59
C VAL A 54 -11.63 2.32 -1.59
N ARG A 55 -11.87 2.92 -2.77
CA ARG A 55 -12.84 4.01 -2.91
C ARG A 55 -14.25 3.56 -2.53
N ASP A 56 -14.68 2.39 -3.01
CA ASP A 56 -15.98 1.82 -2.68
C ASP A 56 -16.11 1.55 -1.17
N TRP A 57 -15.08 0.98 -0.55
CA TRP A 57 -15.08 0.69 0.89
C TRP A 57 -15.09 1.97 1.74
N GLN A 58 -14.29 2.98 1.38
CA GLN A 58 -14.33 4.29 2.03
C GLN A 58 -15.70 4.97 1.91
N ALA A 59 -16.36 4.84 0.76
CA ALA A 59 -17.69 5.42 0.55
C ALA A 59 -18.81 4.66 1.29
N ALA A 60 -18.65 3.35 1.50
CA ALA A 60 -19.67 2.50 2.11
C ALA A 60 -19.79 2.69 3.63
N GLY A 61 -18.73 3.12 4.32
CA GLY A 61 -18.67 3.11 5.78
C GLY A 61 -18.54 4.49 6.42
N LYS A 62 -19.28 4.71 7.51
CA LYS A 62 -18.95 5.74 8.51
C LYS A 62 -18.10 5.10 9.60
N TYR A 63 -16.83 4.88 9.30
CA TYR A 63 -15.88 4.30 10.24
C TYR A 63 -15.56 5.28 11.36
N ARG A 64 -15.50 4.79 12.59
CA ARG A 64 -15.10 5.54 13.78
C ARG A 64 -13.61 5.85 13.77
N ASP A 65 -12.82 4.89 13.30
CA ASP A 65 -11.37 4.99 13.17
C ASP A 65 -10.85 4.10 12.04
N ILE A 66 -9.52 4.14 11.83
CA ILE A 66 -8.86 3.38 10.76
C ILE A 66 -8.84 1.88 11.05
N GLN A 67 -8.85 1.48 12.32
CA GLN A 67 -8.87 0.08 12.73
C GLN A 67 -10.20 -0.56 12.33
N GLU A 68 -11.31 0.13 12.56
CA GLU A 68 -12.64 -0.31 12.13
C GLU A 68 -12.73 -0.41 10.61
N PHE A 69 -12.14 0.53 9.87
CA PHE A 69 -12.02 0.39 8.41
C PHE A 69 -11.28 -0.90 8.04
N VAL A 70 -10.11 -1.17 8.62
CA VAL A 70 -9.31 -2.35 8.31
C VAL A 70 -10.09 -3.64 8.60
N GLU A 71 -10.72 -3.74 9.76
CA GLU A 71 -11.55 -4.91 10.10
C GLU A 71 -12.74 -5.09 9.15
N SER A 72 -13.30 -3.99 8.64
CA SER A 72 -14.43 -4.03 7.70
C SER A 72 -14.08 -4.45 6.27
N ILE A 73 -12.79 -4.51 5.90
CA ILE A 73 -12.35 -4.87 4.54
C ILE A 73 -12.96 -6.23 4.15
N PRO A 74 -13.77 -6.34 3.08
CA PRO A 74 -14.49 -7.58 2.77
C PRO A 74 -13.58 -8.75 2.39
N PHE A 75 -12.39 -8.45 1.86
CA PHE A 75 -11.44 -9.46 1.42
C PHE A 75 -10.52 -9.84 2.58
N THR A 76 -10.65 -11.07 3.07
CA THR A 76 -9.81 -11.59 4.16
C THR A 76 -8.33 -11.46 3.85
N GLU A 77 -7.91 -11.81 2.62
CA GLU A 77 -6.52 -11.66 2.17
C GLU A 77 -6.02 -10.22 2.32
N THR A 78 -6.80 -9.24 1.85
CA THR A 78 -6.42 -7.82 1.94
C THR A 78 -6.40 -7.33 3.38
N ARG A 79 -7.36 -7.74 4.22
CA ARG A 79 -7.38 -7.42 5.65
C ARG A 79 -6.12 -7.93 6.33
N GLU A 80 -5.80 -9.21 6.15
CA GLU A 80 -4.63 -9.86 6.74
C GLU A 80 -3.32 -9.24 6.23
N TYR A 81 -3.26 -8.90 4.94
CA TYR A 81 -2.13 -8.21 4.32
C TYR A 81 -1.84 -6.87 5.00
N VAL A 82 -2.86 -6.01 5.15
CA VAL A 82 -2.72 -4.70 5.80
C VAL A 82 -2.24 -4.87 7.24
N GLN A 83 -2.91 -5.73 8.01
CA GLN A 83 -2.54 -5.98 9.40
C GLN A 83 -1.11 -6.52 9.54
N ALA A 84 -0.69 -7.45 8.67
CA ALA A 84 0.65 -8.03 8.70
C ALA A 84 1.75 -6.99 8.44
N ILE A 85 1.56 -6.12 7.44
CA ILE A 85 2.53 -5.07 7.14
C ILE A 85 2.58 -4.04 8.27
N MET A 86 1.45 -3.63 8.84
CA MET A 86 1.44 -2.68 9.95
C MET A 86 2.13 -3.24 11.21
N ARG A 87 1.93 -4.53 11.51
CA ARG A 87 2.66 -5.23 12.58
C ARG A 87 4.16 -5.23 12.31
N ASN A 88 4.57 -5.64 11.11
CA ASN A 88 5.98 -5.69 10.72
C ASN A 88 6.62 -4.30 10.76
N ALA A 89 5.94 -3.26 10.29
CA ALA A 89 6.42 -1.89 10.33
C ALA A 89 6.68 -1.40 11.76
N ASN A 90 5.82 -1.79 12.72
CA ASN A 90 6.04 -1.51 14.13
C ASN A 90 7.30 -2.21 14.65
N VAL A 91 7.46 -3.51 14.37
CA VAL A 91 8.66 -4.28 14.74
C VAL A 91 9.92 -3.65 14.15
N TYR A 92 9.91 -3.31 12.86
CA TYR A 92 11.05 -2.64 12.22
C TYR A 92 11.35 -1.28 12.83
N ARG A 93 10.33 -0.51 13.22
CA ARG A 93 10.53 0.76 13.93
C ARG A 93 11.14 0.55 15.32
N GLN A 94 10.83 -0.53 16.02
CA GLN A 94 11.47 -0.84 17.31
C GLN A 94 12.92 -1.28 17.15
N LEU A 95 13.22 -2.05 16.10
CA LEU A 95 14.58 -2.55 15.84
C LEU A 95 15.52 -1.49 15.28
N TYR A 96 15.00 -0.59 14.44
CA TYR A 96 15.80 0.36 13.65
C TYR A 96 15.42 1.82 13.88
N GLY A 97 14.39 2.10 14.68
CA GLY A 97 14.06 3.45 15.10
C GLY A 97 15.18 3.99 15.97
N THR A 98 15.87 5.00 15.47
CA THR A 98 16.81 5.77 16.29
C THR A 98 16.03 6.41 17.46
N PRO A 99 16.57 6.44 18.69
CA PRO A 99 15.89 7.01 19.85
C PRO A 99 15.38 8.43 19.64
#